data_AF-A0A662RP99-F1
#
_entry.id   AF-A0A662RP99-F1
#
_cell.length_a   1.000
_cell.length_b   1.000
_cell.length_c   1.000
_cell.angle_alpha   90.00
_cell.angle_beta   90.00
_cell.angle_gamma   90.00
#
_symmetry.space_group_name_H-M   'P 1'
#
loop_
_entity.id
_entity.type
_entity.pdbx_description
1 polymer ?
#
loop_
_entity_poly.entity_id
_entity_poly.type
_entity_poly.pdbx_seq_one_letter_code
_entity_poly.pdbx_strand_id
1 'polypeptide(L)' 'MVRAGETYELENIKVRIVEVISYMGYKRRRHLLIGYRIIDGSYQSPIAHFWMRETEDIRRKIEEIVKYYLDIKKSMALP' A
#
# COMPACT_ATOMS: atom_id res chain seq x y z
N MET A 1 -10.67 2.67 -9.76
CA MET A 1 -9.42 2.31 -10.46
C MET A 1 -8.31 3.11 -9.82
N VAL A 2 -7.32 2.42 -9.26
CA VAL A 2 -6.19 3.01 -8.52
C VAL A 2 -5.23 3.68 -9.49
N ARG A 3 -4.68 4.83 -9.11
CA ARG A 3 -3.72 5.60 -9.92
C ARG A 3 -2.47 5.96 -9.14
N ALA A 4 -1.35 6.06 -9.85
CA ALA A 4 -0.13 6.64 -9.29
C ALA A 4 -0.39 8.09 -8.85
N GLY A 5 0.17 8.48 -7.72
CA GLY A 5 -0.06 9.78 -7.09
C GLY A 5 -1.22 9.82 -6.10
N GLU A 6 -2.13 8.83 -6.10
CA GLU A 6 -3.16 8.72 -5.07
C GLU A 6 -2.54 8.56 -3.68
N THR A 7 -3.18 9.16 -2.68
CA THR A 7 -2.75 9.07 -1.28
C THR A 7 -3.96 8.67 -0.44
N TYR A 8 -3.74 7.69 0.43
CA TYR A 8 -4.69 7.21 1.41
C TYR A 8 -4.16 7.57 2.80
N GLU A 9 -5.05 7.96 3.72
CA GLU A 9 -4.67 8.34 5.08
C GLU A 9 -5.49 7.55 6.09
N LEU A 10 -4.80 6.92 7.03
CA LEU A 10 -5.40 6.12 8.10
C LEU A 10 -4.54 6.25 9.35
N GLU A 11 -5.13 6.60 10.49
CA GLU A 11 -4.42 6.74 11.78
C GLU A 11 -3.19 7.68 11.73
N ASN A 12 -3.29 8.78 10.99
CA ASN A 12 -2.20 9.74 10.69
C ASN A 12 -1.04 9.17 9.85
N ILE A 13 -1.17 7.94 9.36
CA ILE A 13 -0.24 7.31 8.42
C ILE A 13 -0.75 7.53 7.00
N LYS A 14 0.10 8.10 6.15
CA LYS A 14 -0.22 8.30 4.73
C LYS A 14 0.42 7.19 3.90
N VAL A 15 -0.37 6.55 3.06
CA VAL A 15 0.09 5.59 2.06
C VAL A 15 -0.05 6.22 0.69
N ARG A 16 1.09 6.56 0.08
CA ARG A 16 1.15 7.16 -1.26
C ARG A 16 1.42 6.09 -2.29
N ILE A 17 0.54 5.99 -3.29
CA ILE A 17 0.74 5.14 -4.46
C ILE A 17 1.76 5.83 -5.37
N VAL A 18 2.85 5.14 -5.67
CA VAL A 18 3.93 5.67 -6.52
C VAL A 18 3.87 5.09 -7.92
N GLU A 19 3.47 3.82 -8.06
CA GLU A 19 3.47 3.11 -9.33
C GLU A 19 2.26 2.18 -9.41
N VAL A 20 1.68 2.05 -10.61
CA VAL A 20 0.58 1.13 -10.90
C VAL A 20 0.86 0.47 -12.23
N ILE A 21 1.16 -0.84 -12.21
CA ILE A 21 1.41 -1.63 -13.41
C ILE A 21 0.26 -2.62 -13.58
N SER A 22 -0.48 -2.51 -14.69
CA SER A 22 -1.52 -3.46 -15.05
C SER A 22 -0.95 -4.61 -15.88
N TYR A 23 -1.31 -5.85 -15.56
CA TYR A 23 -0.85 -7.03 -16.27
C TYR A 23 -1.90 -8.15 -16.33
N MET A 24 -1.69 -9.08 -17.26
CA MET A 24 -2.49 -10.29 -17.39
C MET A 24 -2.00 -11.42 -16.52
N GLY A 25 -2.85 -11.85 -15.59
CA GLY A 25 -2.65 -13.07 -14.82
C GLY A 25 -3.29 -14.31 -15.46
N TYR A 26 -3.22 -15.42 -14.74
CA TYR A 26 -3.85 -16.68 -15.13
C TYR A 26 -5.37 -16.53 -15.35
N LYS A 27 -5.91 -17.25 -16.34
CA LYS A 27 -7.32 -17.16 -16.79
C LYS A 27 -7.75 -15.77 -17.28
N ARG A 28 -6.83 -14.97 -17.83
CA ARG A 28 -7.11 -13.64 -18.41
C ARG A 28 -7.75 -12.65 -17.41
N ARG A 29 -7.42 -12.77 -16.13
CA ARG A 29 -7.86 -11.80 -15.11
C ARG A 29 -6.90 -10.62 -15.04
N ARG A 30 -7.45 -9.39 -14.92
CA ARG A 30 -6.66 -8.16 -14.77
C ARG A 30 -6.14 -8.04 -13.35
N HIS A 31 -4.82 -7.95 -13.24
CA HIS A 31 -4.10 -7.75 -12.00
C HIS A 31 -3.33 -6.43 -12.06
N LEU A 32 -3.08 -5.88 -10.88
CA LEU A 32 -2.30 -4.69 -10.66
C LEU A 32 -1.13 -5.05 -9.74
N LEU A 33 0.07 -4.63 -10.12
CA LEU A 33 1.20 -4.48 -9.21
C LEU A 33 1.21 -3.02 -8.77
N ILE A 34 1.05 -2.79 -7.47
CA ILE A 34 0.97 -1.45 -6.87
C ILE A 34 2.24 -1.20 -6.08
N GLY A 35 3.00 -0.18 -6.49
CA GLY A 35 4.09 0.38 -5.70
C GLY A 35 3.56 1.44 -4.75
N TYR A 36 3.95 1.40 -3.48
CA TYR A 36 3.53 2.38 -2.46
C TYR A 36 4.67 2.78 -1.53
N ARG A 37 4.50 3.93 -0.86
CA ARG A 37 5.33 4.38 0.27
C ARG A 37 4.46 4.76 1.45
N ILE A 38 4.96 4.46 2.64
CA ILE A 38 4.41 4.93 3.91
C ILE A 38 5.08 6.26 4.27
N ILE A 39 4.28 7.23 4.69
CA ILE A 39 4.71 8.52 5.21
C ILE A 39 4.13 8.65 6.61
N ASP A 40 5.02 8.76 7.60
CA ASP A 40 4.70 8.90 9.03
C ASP A 40 5.48 10.10 9.58
N GLY A 41 4.82 11.26 9.69
CA GLY A 41 5.47 12.52 10.01
C GLY A 41 6.59 12.86 9.01
N SER A 42 7.84 12.93 9.50
CA SER A 42 9.03 13.19 8.68
C SER A 42 9.63 11.92 8.05
N TYR A 43 9.19 10.74 8.47
CA TYR A 43 9.68 9.48 7.93
C TYR A 43 8.99 9.14 6.61
N GLN A 44 9.78 8.68 5.64
CA GLN A 44 9.28 8.07 4.40
C GLN A 44 9.93 6.69 4.23
N SER A 45 9.09 5.68 4.03
CA SER A 45 9.59 4.33 3.76
C SER A 45 10.21 4.21 2.37
N PRO A 46 11.05 3.19 2.14
CA PRO A 46 11.32 2.68 0.80
C PRO A 46 10.02 2.31 0.06
N ILE A 47 10.10 2.18 -1.28
CA ILE A 47 8.97 1.69 -2.08
C ILE A 47 8.79 0.20 -1.80
N ALA A 48 7.60 -0.17 -1.38
CA ALA A 48 7.16 -1.55 -1.26
C ALA A 48 6.09 -1.84 -2.32
N HIS A 49 5.84 -3.12 -2.58
CA HIS A 49 4.89 -3.54 -3.59
C HIS A 49 3.88 -4.54 -3.04
N PHE A 50 2.66 -4.49 -3.56
CA PHE A 50 1.68 -5.55 -3.38
C PHE A 50 0.91 -5.80 -4.69
N TRP A 51 0.32 -6.99 -4.79
CA TRP A 51 -0.54 -7.37 -5.89
C TRP A 51 -2.00 -7.33 -5.48
N MET A 52 -2.85 -6.90 -6.40
CA MET A 52 -4.31 -7.01 -6.29
C MET A 52 -4.93 -7.25 -7.66
N ARG A 53 -6.19 -7.67 -7.71
CA ARG A 53 -7.00 -7.67 -8.92
C ARG A 53 -7.50 -6.25 -9.19
N GLU A 54 -7.69 -5.91 -10.46
CA GLU A 54 -8.21 -4.58 -10.85
C GLU A 54 -9.60 -4.29 -10.25
N THR A 55 -10.37 -5.33 -9.94
CA THR A 55 -11.72 -5.23 -9.36
C THR A 55 -11.76 -5.22 -7.83
N GLU A 56 -10.62 -5.43 -7.15
CA GLU A 56 -10.58 -5.44 -5.68
C GLU A 56 -10.62 -4.02 -5.11
N ASP A 57 -11.18 -3.85 -3.90
CA ASP A 57 -11.11 -2.59 -3.17
C ASP A 57 -9.74 -2.45 -2.50
N ILE A 58 -8.98 -1.45 -2.94
CA ILE A 58 -7.66 -1.15 -2.40
C ILE A 58 -7.69 -0.77 -0.91
N ARG A 59 -8.78 -0.20 -0.40
CA ARG A 59 -8.85 0.29 0.98
C ARG A 59 -8.52 -0.79 2.00
N ARG A 60 -8.99 -2.02 1.78
CA ARG A 60 -8.66 -3.18 2.62
C ARG A 60 -7.17 -3.47 2.66
N LYS A 61 -6.48 -3.34 1.52
CA LYS A 61 -5.02 -3.52 1.46
C LYS A 61 -4.28 -2.39 2.16
N ILE A 62 -4.77 -1.15 2.04
CA ILE A 62 -4.20 -0.01 2.78
C ILE A 62 -4.34 -0.23 4.30
N GLU A 63 -5.50 -0.67 4.77
CA GLU A 63 -5.74 -0.99 6.19
C GLU A 63 -4.78 -2.08 6.68
N GLU A 64 -4.62 -3.18 5.94
CA GLU A 64 -3.66 -4.25 6.26
C GLU A 64 -2.22 -3.72 6.35
N ILE A 65 -1.80 -2.89 5.38
CA ILE A 65 -0.46 -2.30 5.33
C ILE A 65 -0.20 -1.40 6.54
N VAL A 66 -1.13 -0.48 6.84
CA VAL A 66 -0.98 0.47 7.95
C VAL A 66 -0.97 -0.27 9.28
N LYS A 67 -1.88 -1.23 9.48
CA LYS A 67 -1.91 -2.04 10.69
C LYS A 67 -0.60 -2.79 10.90
N TYR A 68 -0.11 -3.49 9.86
CA TYR A 68 1.14 -4.23 9.94
C TYR A 68 2.34 -3.32 10.24
N TYR A 69 2.39 -2.13 9.63
CA TYR A 69 3.41 -1.12 9.92
C TYR A 69 3.38 -0.67 11.38
N LEU A 70 2.21 -0.36 11.92
CA LEU A 70 2.06 0.07 13.31
C LEU A 70 2.42 -1.04 14.30
N ASP A 71 2.06 -2.30 14.01
CA ASP A 71 2.44 -3.46 14.81
C ASP A 71 3.96 -3.64 14.87
N ILE A 72 4.67 -3.48 13.75
CA ILE A 72 6.14 -3.49 13.70
C ILE A 72 6.72 -2.29 14.45
N LYS A 73 6.21 -1.08 14.21
CA LYS A 73 6.69 0.14 14.87
C LYS A 73 6.61 -0.01 16.39
N LYS A 74 5.51 -0.58 16.89
CA LYS A 74 5.32 -0.87 18.31
C LYS A 74 6.28 -1.94 18.82
N SER A 75 6.60 -2.98 18.05
CA SER A 75 7.54 -4.01 18.48
C SER A 75 9.01 -3.56 18.46
N MET A 76 9.35 -2.60 17.60
CA MET A 76 10.68 -1.98 17.52
C MET A 76 10.90 -0.87 18.54
N ALA A 77 9.83 -0.23 19.01
CA ALA A 77 9.88 0.63 20.18
C ALA A 77 10.09 -0.26 21.42
N LEU A 78 11.35 -0.55 21.74
CA LEU A 78 11.71 -1.15 23.02
C LEU A 78 11.16 -0.27 24.17
N PRO A 79 10.75 -0.87 25.29
CA PRO A 79 10.21 -0.15 26.45
C PRO A 79 11.13 0.95 26.97
#